data_AF-A0A2P2JCB6-F1
#
_entry.id   AF-A0A2P2JCB6-F1
#
_cell.length_a   1.000
_cell.length_b   1.000
_cell.length_c   1.000
_cell.angle_alpha   90.00
_cell.angle_beta   90.00
_cell.angle_gamma   90.00
#
_symmetry.space_group_name_H-M   'P 1'
#
loop_
_entity.id
_entity.type
_entity.pdbx_description
1 polymer ?
#
loop_
_entity_poly.entity_id
_entity_poly.type
_entity_poly.pdbx_seq_one_letter_code
_entity_poly.pdbx_strand_id
1 'polypeptide(L)'
;MGGKESPIINKEDCTKEDRIPGEAKEILKSLASKWEDVHDPNVLQVIPLKGAMTNEVFKIKWPSKTHEFSRKVLVRVYGEGVEVFFNREDEIRTFEFMSRQGQGPRLIARFSNGRIEEFIHSRTLSASDLRDPHISPLIAAKLKEFHGLELPGSKKAFLWDRLRNWLKTAKTICTLEESEAFHLDAIEEEISLLEKELSGDQLIGFCHNDLQYGNIMMDEGTTSITIIDYEYASYNPVAFDIANHFCEMAADYHTNTPHIMDYSKYPGLEERKKFLYVYLSSSGNLLL
;
A
#
# COMPACT_ATOMS: atom_id res chain seq x y z
N MET A 1 57.68 9.93 -21.84
CA MET A 1 56.99 9.53 -20.59
C MET A 1 55.56 9.98 -20.71
N GLY A 2 54.65 9.04 -20.97
CA GLY A 2 53.23 9.32 -21.17
C GLY A 2 52.50 9.43 -19.84
N GLY A 3 51.82 10.54 -19.61
CA GLY A 3 50.75 10.65 -18.62
C GLY A 3 49.43 10.32 -19.32
N LYS A 4 48.78 9.24 -18.89
CA LYS A 4 47.41 8.92 -19.31
C LYS A 4 46.48 9.87 -18.55
N GLU A 5 45.78 10.73 -19.27
CA GLU A 5 44.55 11.33 -18.77
C GLU A 5 43.48 10.24 -18.70
N SER A 6 43.02 9.93 -17.48
CA SER A 6 41.85 9.10 -17.27
C SER A 6 40.61 9.88 -17.70
N PRO A 7 39.70 9.32 -18.52
CA PRO A 7 38.48 10.01 -18.88
C PRO A 7 37.59 10.13 -17.64
N ILE A 8 37.17 11.35 -17.34
CA ILE A 8 36.14 11.65 -16.36
C ILE A 8 34.85 11.04 -16.90
N ILE A 9 34.40 9.94 -16.29
CA ILE A 9 33.12 9.32 -16.61
C ILE A 9 32.03 10.23 -16.02
N ASN A 10 31.33 10.95 -16.89
CA ASN A 10 30.08 11.63 -16.55
C ASN A 10 29.08 10.59 -16.05
N LYS A 11 28.66 10.70 -14.79
CA LYS A 11 27.76 9.79 -14.07
C LYS A 11 26.27 9.88 -14.49
N GLU A 12 25.96 10.42 -15.67
CA GLU A 12 24.58 10.68 -16.09
C GLU A 12 24.05 9.81 -17.23
N ASP A 13 24.81 8.83 -17.73
CA ASP A 13 24.37 7.89 -18.77
C ASP A 13 24.37 6.42 -18.33
N CYS A 14 23.99 6.16 -17.06
CA CYS A 14 23.60 4.80 -16.70
C CYS A 14 22.24 4.52 -17.35
N THR A 15 22.20 3.62 -18.33
CA THR A 15 20.97 3.26 -19.03
C THR A 15 19.88 2.94 -18.00
N LYS A 16 18.64 3.44 -18.20
CA LYS A 16 17.54 3.30 -17.23
C LYS A 16 17.26 1.84 -16.85
N GLU A 17 17.74 0.89 -17.64
CA GLU A 17 17.71 -0.54 -17.41
C GLU A 17 18.61 -1.01 -16.25
N ASP A 18 19.67 -0.30 -15.87
CA ASP A 18 20.63 -0.72 -14.82
C ASP A 18 20.09 -0.60 -13.38
N ARG A 19 18.86 -0.12 -13.22
CA ARG A 19 18.25 0.10 -11.90
C ARG A 19 17.48 -1.10 -11.35
N ILE A 20 17.22 -2.13 -12.17
CA ILE A 20 16.57 -3.37 -11.70
C ILE A 20 17.60 -4.50 -11.55
N PRO A 21 17.52 -5.31 -10.48
CA PRO A 21 18.44 -6.42 -10.24
C PRO A 21 18.54 -7.38 -11.43
N GLY A 22 19.74 -7.95 -11.67
CA GLY A 22 19.97 -8.89 -12.77
C GLY A 22 19.06 -10.11 -12.72
N GLU A 23 18.79 -10.65 -11.53
CA GLU A 23 17.83 -11.74 -11.31
C GLU A 23 16.42 -11.36 -11.80
N ALA A 24 15.95 -10.15 -11.46
CA ALA A 24 14.66 -9.65 -11.91
C ALA A 24 14.63 -9.51 -13.44
N LYS A 25 15.71 -9.02 -14.08
CA LYS A 25 15.80 -8.94 -15.55
C LYS A 25 15.62 -10.30 -16.23
N GLU A 26 16.27 -11.34 -15.72
CA GLU A 26 16.17 -12.68 -16.30
C GLU A 26 14.77 -13.27 -16.16
N ILE A 27 14.12 -13.06 -15.01
CA ILE A 27 12.72 -13.46 -14.82
C ILE A 27 11.80 -12.70 -15.78
N LEU A 28 11.99 -11.39 -15.95
CA LEU A 28 11.20 -10.54 -16.87
C LEU A 28 11.34 -11.00 -18.32
N LYS A 29 12.55 -11.31 -18.78
CA LYS A 29 12.79 -11.85 -20.13
C LYS A 29 12.13 -13.21 -20.33
N SER A 30 12.24 -14.11 -19.34
CA SER A 30 11.59 -15.42 -19.36
C SER A 30 10.07 -15.31 -19.41
N LEU A 31 9.49 -14.36 -18.66
CA LEU A 31 8.06 -14.05 -18.67
C LEU A 31 7.62 -13.54 -20.05
N ALA A 32 8.31 -12.54 -20.60
CA ALA A 32 7.97 -11.93 -21.87
C ALA A 32 8.12 -12.91 -23.06
N SER A 33 9.04 -13.87 -22.97
CA SER A 33 9.22 -14.92 -23.99
C SER A 33 8.03 -15.87 -24.10
N LYS A 34 7.15 -15.92 -23.09
CA LYS A 34 5.92 -16.71 -23.12
C LYS A 34 4.74 -15.98 -23.77
N TRP A 35 4.87 -14.68 -24.05
CA TRP A 35 3.82 -13.87 -24.62
C TRP A 35 3.99 -13.73 -26.14
N GLU A 36 3.04 -14.25 -26.90
CA GLU A 36 3.10 -14.24 -28.37
C GLU A 36 3.07 -12.82 -28.96
N ASP A 37 2.45 -11.88 -28.25
CA ASP A 37 2.24 -10.49 -28.66
C ASP A 37 3.44 -9.56 -28.38
N VAL A 38 4.46 -10.04 -27.65
CA VAL A 38 5.71 -9.28 -27.45
C VAL A 38 6.62 -9.40 -28.68
N HIS A 39 7.08 -8.27 -29.19
CA HIS A 39 7.99 -8.24 -30.35
C HIS A 39 9.38 -8.80 -30.02
N ASP A 40 10.01 -8.27 -28.97
CA ASP A 40 11.32 -8.73 -28.48
C ASP A 40 11.30 -8.71 -26.93
N PRO A 41 11.48 -9.87 -26.28
CA PRO A 41 11.56 -9.96 -24.82
C PRO A 41 12.68 -9.11 -24.19
N ASN A 42 13.73 -8.79 -24.94
CA ASN A 42 14.88 -8.03 -24.47
C ASN A 42 14.66 -6.51 -24.53
N VAL A 43 13.72 -6.03 -25.34
CA VAL A 43 13.43 -4.59 -25.51
C VAL A 43 12.39 -4.16 -24.48
N LEU A 44 12.78 -4.21 -23.21
CA LEU A 44 11.93 -3.83 -22.09
C LEU A 44 12.19 -2.38 -21.66
N GLN A 45 11.13 -1.59 -21.51
CA GLN A 45 11.22 -0.23 -21.01
C GLN A 45 11.08 -0.22 -19.49
N VAL A 46 12.09 0.29 -18.78
CA VAL A 46 12.07 0.47 -17.33
C VAL A 46 11.69 1.90 -16.99
N ILE A 47 10.56 2.08 -16.30
CA ILE A 47 10.03 3.39 -15.91
C ILE A 47 9.93 3.44 -14.38
N PRO A 48 10.81 4.18 -13.68
CA PRO A 48 10.69 4.38 -12.24
C PRO A 48 9.37 5.09 -11.90
N LEU A 49 8.64 4.56 -10.93
CA LEU A 49 7.46 5.22 -10.37
C LEU A 49 7.90 6.01 -9.12
N LYS A 50 7.53 7.28 -9.08
CA LYS A 50 7.77 8.15 -7.93
C LYS A 50 6.64 7.98 -6.92
N GLY A 51 6.92 8.15 -5.63
CA GLY A 51 5.90 8.19 -4.57
C GLY A 51 5.89 6.98 -3.62
N ALA A 52 6.64 5.92 -3.90
CA ALA A 52 6.84 4.85 -2.93
C ALA A 52 7.90 5.28 -1.90
N MET A 53 7.52 5.33 -0.62
CA MET A 53 8.41 5.80 0.46
C MET A 53 9.36 4.72 0.99
N THR A 54 8.94 3.44 0.93
CA THR A 54 9.64 2.31 1.56
C THR A 54 10.30 1.35 0.57
N ASN A 55 9.88 1.38 -0.70
CA ASN A 55 10.30 0.44 -1.75
C ASN A 55 10.59 1.19 -3.06
N GLU A 56 11.52 0.70 -3.86
CA GLU A 56 11.69 1.18 -5.24
C GLU A 56 10.74 0.43 -6.16
N VAL A 57 9.88 1.17 -6.88
CA VAL A 57 8.87 0.58 -7.76
C VAL A 57 9.17 0.98 -9.20
N PHE A 58 9.26 -0.02 -10.08
CA PHE A 58 9.50 0.17 -11.50
C PHE A 58 8.35 -0.43 -12.31
N LYS A 59 7.81 0.36 -13.23
CA LYS A 59 6.91 -0.13 -14.26
C LYS A 59 7.73 -0.62 -15.44
N ILE A 60 7.55 -1.90 -15.78
CA ILE A 60 8.17 -2.53 -16.94
C ILE A 60 7.14 -2.60 -18.06
N LYS A 61 7.53 -2.21 -19.27
CA LYS A 61 6.66 -2.23 -20.45
C LYS A 61 7.37 -2.87 -21.64
N TRP A 62 6.69 -3.76 -22.35
CA TRP A 62 7.16 -4.28 -23.64
C TRP A 62 6.38 -3.67 -24.80
N PRO A 63 7.04 -3.30 -25.90
CA PRO A 63 6.38 -2.98 -27.16
C PRO A 63 5.59 -4.18 -27.70
N SER A 64 4.36 -3.92 -28.11
CA SER A 64 3.50 -4.92 -28.74
C SER A 64 3.78 -5.00 -30.24
N LYS A 65 3.64 -6.19 -30.82
CA LYS A 65 3.66 -6.39 -32.27
C LYS A 65 2.51 -5.66 -32.99
N THR A 66 1.37 -5.46 -32.34
CA THR A 66 0.15 -4.90 -32.94
C THR A 66 -0.12 -3.45 -32.56
N HIS A 67 0.80 -2.79 -31.82
CA HIS A 67 0.65 -1.41 -31.28
C HIS A 67 -0.55 -1.14 -30.37
N GLU A 68 -1.52 -2.06 -30.22
CA GLU A 68 -2.75 -1.85 -29.46
C GLU A 68 -2.60 -2.12 -27.95
N PHE A 69 -1.82 -3.14 -27.54
CA PHE A 69 -1.69 -3.53 -26.13
C PHE A 69 -0.26 -3.82 -25.72
N SER A 70 0.41 -2.85 -25.08
CA SER A 70 1.70 -3.10 -24.46
C SER A 70 1.53 -3.90 -23.16
N ARG A 71 2.22 -5.03 -23.03
CA ARG A 71 2.30 -5.77 -21.76
C ARG A 71 3.03 -4.94 -20.71
N LYS A 72 2.51 -4.95 -19.48
CA LYS A 72 3.06 -4.21 -18.36
C LYS A 72 3.10 -5.08 -17.11
N VAL A 73 4.16 -4.92 -16.32
CA VAL A 73 4.27 -5.48 -14.96
C VAL A 73 4.90 -4.45 -14.04
N LEU A 74 4.77 -4.65 -12.73
CA LEU A 74 5.51 -3.90 -11.73
C LEU A 74 6.64 -4.75 -11.17
N VAL A 75 7.80 -4.15 -10.98
CA VAL A 75 8.90 -4.69 -10.21
C VAL A 75 9.01 -3.85 -8.94
N ARG A 76 8.90 -4.49 -7.79
CA ARG A 76 9.11 -3.87 -6.49
C ARG A 76 10.39 -4.41 -5.89
N VAL A 77 11.33 -3.51 -5.62
CA VAL A 77 12.59 -3.80 -4.94
C VAL A 77 12.48 -3.28 -3.51
N TYR A 78 12.77 -4.16 -2.55
CA TYR A 78 12.64 -3.86 -1.14
C TYR A 78 13.78 -2.96 -0.65
N GLY A 79 13.45 -1.82 -0.04
CA GLY A 79 14.43 -0.91 0.57
C GLY A 79 14.93 -1.40 1.94
N GLU A 80 16.10 -0.91 2.35
CA GLU A 80 16.67 -1.12 3.69
C GLU A 80 16.13 -0.08 4.69
N GLY A 81 16.06 -0.43 5.98
CA GLY A 81 15.83 0.54 7.07
C GLY A 81 14.38 0.72 7.56
N VAL A 82 13.42 -0.08 7.09
CA VAL A 82 12.00 -0.01 7.54
C VAL A 82 11.61 -1.11 8.54
N GLU A 83 12.58 -1.91 9.01
CA GLU A 83 12.35 -3.05 9.90
C GLU A 83 11.75 -2.64 11.26
N VAL A 84 11.96 -1.38 11.67
CA VAL A 84 11.34 -0.79 12.85
C VAL A 84 9.82 -0.68 12.72
N PHE A 85 9.33 -0.44 11.50
CA PHE A 85 7.91 -0.22 11.24
C PHE A 85 7.20 -1.50 10.78
N PHE A 86 7.92 -2.37 10.06
CA PHE A 86 7.32 -3.52 9.40
C PHE A 86 8.19 -4.78 9.45
N ASN A 87 7.56 -5.90 9.76
CA ASN A 87 8.17 -7.21 9.58
C ASN A 87 8.03 -7.62 8.10
N ARG A 88 9.18 -7.74 7.41
CA ARG A 88 9.23 -8.09 5.99
C ARG A 88 8.58 -9.44 5.68
N GLU A 89 8.71 -10.41 6.57
CA GLU A 89 8.11 -11.74 6.37
C GLU A 89 6.58 -11.68 6.43
N ASP A 90 6.04 -10.86 7.34
CA ASP A 90 4.60 -10.65 7.44
C ASP A 90 4.07 -9.85 6.25
N GLU A 91 4.80 -8.84 5.76
CA GLU A 91 4.44 -8.10 4.53
C GLU A 91 4.35 -9.05 3.33
N ILE A 92 5.37 -9.90 3.14
CA ILE A 92 5.40 -10.88 2.06
C ILE A 92 4.24 -11.88 2.20
N ARG A 93 4.00 -12.40 3.41
CA ARG A 93 2.92 -13.35 3.68
C ARG A 93 1.55 -12.76 3.39
N THR A 94 1.32 -11.53 3.85
CA THR A 94 0.09 -10.78 3.59
C THR A 94 -0.09 -10.55 2.10
N PHE A 95 0.92 -10.03 1.40
CA PHE A 95 0.85 -9.78 -0.03
C PHE A 95 0.54 -11.06 -0.82
N GLU A 96 1.23 -12.17 -0.54
CA GLU A 96 0.98 -13.46 -1.19
C GLU A 96 -0.45 -13.96 -0.95
N PHE A 97 -0.95 -13.81 0.27
CA PHE A 97 -2.33 -14.17 0.59
C PHE A 97 -3.33 -13.32 -0.21
N MET A 98 -3.15 -11.99 -0.20
CA MET A 98 -4.02 -11.06 -0.94
C MET A 98 -4.03 -11.35 -2.44
N SER A 99 -2.85 -11.64 -3.00
CA SER A 99 -2.73 -12.07 -4.41
C SER A 99 -3.49 -13.37 -4.70
N ARG A 100 -3.46 -14.36 -3.79
CA ARG A 100 -4.16 -15.64 -3.99
C ARG A 100 -5.67 -15.50 -3.87
N GLN A 101 -6.15 -14.57 -3.05
CA GLN A 101 -7.57 -14.27 -2.88
C GLN A 101 -8.14 -13.34 -3.96
N GLY A 102 -7.32 -12.86 -4.91
CA GLY A 102 -7.75 -11.90 -5.92
C GLY A 102 -8.11 -10.53 -5.35
N GLN A 103 -7.59 -10.19 -4.17
CA GLN A 103 -7.90 -8.95 -3.44
C GLN A 103 -6.88 -7.84 -3.69
N GLY A 104 -5.96 -8.06 -4.63
CA GLY A 104 -4.84 -7.18 -4.93
C GLY A 104 -4.11 -7.57 -6.21
N PRO A 105 -2.96 -6.92 -6.49
CA PRO A 105 -2.11 -7.29 -7.63
C PRO A 105 -1.68 -8.75 -7.53
N ARG A 106 -1.74 -9.48 -8.65
CA ARG A 106 -1.26 -10.86 -8.68
C ARG A 106 0.27 -10.90 -8.57
N LEU A 107 0.80 -11.71 -7.65
CA LEU A 107 2.20 -12.07 -7.61
C LEU A 107 2.55 -12.92 -8.85
N ILE A 108 3.48 -12.42 -9.66
CA ILE A 108 3.97 -13.13 -10.85
C ILE A 108 5.21 -13.94 -10.50
N ALA A 109 6.17 -13.35 -9.78
CA ALA A 109 7.41 -14.01 -9.41
C ALA A 109 8.08 -13.33 -8.20
N ARG A 110 9.00 -14.07 -7.55
CA ARG A 110 9.88 -13.57 -6.49
C ARG A 110 11.33 -13.62 -6.95
N PHE A 111 12.13 -12.73 -6.39
CA PHE A 111 13.59 -12.74 -6.49
C PHE A 111 14.19 -12.35 -5.13
N SER A 112 15.51 -12.47 -4.98
CA SER A 112 16.21 -12.31 -3.70
C SER A 112 15.85 -11.04 -2.90
N ASN A 113 15.68 -9.90 -3.59
CA ASN A 113 15.41 -8.61 -2.95
C ASN A 113 14.11 -7.93 -3.43
N GLY A 114 13.10 -8.72 -3.84
CA GLY A 114 11.85 -8.13 -4.30
C GLY A 114 10.87 -9.10 -4.95
N ARG A 115 9.90 -8.50 -5.66
CA ARG A 115 8.83 -9.24 -6.34
C ARG A 115 8.44 -8.59 -7.67
N ILE A 116 7.86 -9.40 -8.54
CA ILE A 116 7.23 -8.97 -9.79
C ILE A 116 5.74 -9.18 -9.65
N GLU A 117 4.97 -8.13 -9.90
CA GLU A 117 3.54 -8.05 -9.66
C GLU A 117 2.82 -7.70 -10.97
N GLU A 118 1.55 -8.08 -11.07
CA GLU A 118 0.67 -7.60 -12.11
C GLU A 118 0.55 -6.07 -12.12
N PHE A 119 0.52 -5.47 -13.30
CA PHE A 119 0.19 -4.06 -13.45
C PHE A 119 -1.33 -3.89 -13.50
N ILE A 120 -1.90 -3.28 -12.46
CA ILE A 120 -3.33 -2.96 -12.41
C ILE A 120 -3.61 -1.77 -13.34
N HIS A 121 -4.55 -1.95 -14.27
CA HIS A 121 -4.99 -0.90 -15.21
C HIS A 121 -6.12 -0.04 -14.61
N SER A 122 -5.83 0.60 -13.49
CA SER A 122 -6.79 1.40 -12.73
C SER A 122 -6.19 2.76 -12.38
N ARG A 123 -7.04 3.75 -12.12
CA ARG A 123 -6.60 5.03 -11.55
C ARG A 123 -6.55 4.94 -10.03
N THR A 124 -5.53 5.53 -9.43
CA THR A 124 -5.55 5.80 -7.98
C THR A 124 -6.61 6.86 -7.69
N LEU A 125 -7.32 6.73 -6.58
CA LEU A 125 -8.28 7.72 -6.14
C LEU A 125 -7.57 9.00 -5.67
N SER A 126 -8.34 10.07 -5.57
CA SER A 126 -7.97 11.38 -5.04
C SER A 126 -8.77 11.69 -3.78
N ALA A 127 -8.38 12.74 -3.04
CA ALA A 127 -9.11 13.19 -1.85
C ALA A 127 -10.60 13.44 -2.13
N SER A 128 -10.94 14.02 -3.29
CA SER A 128 -12.33 14.27 -3.68
C SER A 128 -13.13 13.01 -3.98
N ASP A 129 -12.49 11.93 -4.43
CA ASP A 129 -13.18 10.68 -4.76
C ASP A 129 -13.74 9.99 -3.51
N LEU A 130 -13.10 10.14 -2.35
CA LEU A 130 -13.52 9.47 -1.11
C LEU A 130 -14.94 9.89 -0.67
N ARG A 131 -15.33 11.12 -1.01
CA ARG A 131 -16.64 11.70 -0.69
C ARG A 131 -17.61 11.70 -1.88
N ASP A 132 -17.21 11.16 -3.03
CA ASP A 132 -18.09 11.05 -4.17
C ASP A 132 -19.25 10.09 -3.84
N PRO A 133 -20.51 10.50 -4.06
CA PRO A 133 -21.68 9.72 -3.65
C PRO A 133 -21.87 8.41 -4.42
N HIS A 134 -21.16 8.21 -5.53
CA HIS A 134 -21.12 6.98 -6.34
C HIS A 134 -19.91 6.11 -6.00
N ILE A 135 -18.75 6.70 -5.67
CA ILE A 135 -17.53 5.94 -5.35
C ILE A 135 -17.51 5.48 -3.89
N SER A 136 -17.93 6.33 -2.94
CA SER A 136 -17.92 6.02 -1.50
C SER A 136 -18.67 4.72 -1.14
N PRO A 137 -19.86 4.42 -1.73
CA PRO A 137 -20.50 3.12 -1.57
C PRO A 137 -19.68 1.92 -2.07
N LEU A 138 -18.93 2.07 -3.17
CA LEU A 138 -18.07 1.01 -3.71
C LEU A 138 -16.91 0.72 -2.76
N ILE A 139 -16.32 1.76 -2.16
CA ILE A 139 -15.30 1.62 -1.12
C ILE A 139 -15.88 0.89 0.10
N ALA A 140 -17.08 1.27 0.56
CA ALA A 140 -17.75 0.62 1.68
C ALA A 140 -17.98 -0.88 1.43
N ALA A 141 -18.46 -1.24 0.24
CA ALA A 141 -18.65 -2.63 -0.14
C ALA A 141 -17.32 -3.39 -0.20
N LYS A 142 -16.29 -2.80 -0.80
CA LYS A 142 -14.97 -3.44 -0.91
C LYS A 142 -14.30 -3.62 0.45
N LEU A 143 -14.43 -2.65 1.34
CA LEU A 143 -13.91 -2.73 2.70
C LEU A 143 -14.61 -3.84 3.50
N LYS A 144 -15.91 -4.08 3.27
CA LYS A 144 -16.63 -5.21 3.87
C LYS A 144 -16.07 -6.55 3.42
N GLU A 145 -15.77 -6.71 2.13
CA GLU A 145 -15.08 -7.90 1.61
C GLU A 145 -13.70 -8.07 2.26
N PHE A 146 -12.92 -6.98 2.31
CA PHE A 146 -11.58 -6.98 2.89
C PHE A 146 -11.58 -7.41 4.36
N HIS A 147 -12.50 -6.86 5.17
CA HIS A 147 -12.65 -7.24 6.57
C HIS A 147 -13.05 -8.70 6.81
N GLY A 148 -13.66 -9.34 5.80
CA GLY A 148 -14.03 -10.77 5.84
C GLY A 148 -12.89 -11.72 5.47
N LEU A 149 -11.71 -11.19 5.13
CA LEU A 149 -10.56 -12.03 4.77
C LEU A 149 -9.99 -12.75 5.98
N GLU A 150 -9.61 -14.00 5.74
CA GLU A 150 -9.22 -14.96 6.77
C GLU A 150 -7.73 -15.30 6.65
N LEU A 151 -6.87 -14.34 6.99
CA LEU A 151 -5.43 -14.55 7.03
C LEU A 151 -5.07 -15.48 8.21
N PRO A 152 -4.25 -16.53 8.02
CA PRO A 152 -3.83 -17.40 9.11
C PRO A 152 -3.06 -16.62 10.19
N GLY A 153 -3.45 -16.77 11.46
CA GLY A 153 -2.78 -16.10 12.58
C GLY A 153 -3.70 -15.85 13.77
N SER A 154 -3.22 -15.08 14.74
CA SER A 154 -4.02 -14.66 15.89
C SER A 154 -5.04 -13.59 15.45
N LYS A 155 -6.31 -13.81 15.76
CA LYS A 155 -7.41 -12.86 15.48
C LYS A 155 -7.65 -11.92 16.67
N LYS A 156 -6.59 -11.29 17.15
CA LYS A 156 -6.64 -10.27 18.22
C LYS A 156 -6.34 -8.90 17.63
N ALA A 157 -6.69 -7.84 18.34
CA ALA A 157 -6.29 -6.49 17.96
C ALA A 157 -4.77 -6.33 18.09
N PHE A 158 -4.11 -5.93 17.00
CA PHE A 158 -2.67 -5.63 16.96
C PHE A 158 -2.35 -4.14 17.11
N LEU A 159 -3.36 -3.26 17.06
CA LEU A 159 -3.21 -1.81 17.21
C LEU A 159 -2.42 -1.43 18.47
N TRP A 160 -2.79 -2.01 19.61
CA TRP A 160 -2.20 -1.68 20.91
C TRP A 160 -0.74 -2.11 21.03
N ASP A 161 -0.42 -3.32 20.56
CA ASP A 161 0.96 -3.81 20.49
C ASP A 161 1.82 -2.91 19.60
N ARG A 162 1.26 -2.47 18.46
CA ARG A 162 1.94 -1.57 17.51
C ARG A 162 2.24 -0.20 18.13
N LEU A 163 1.25 0.44 18.75
CA LEU A 163 1.42 1.75 19.40
C LEU A 163 2.52 1.72 20.48
N ARG A 164 2.54 0.67 21.31
CA ARG A 164 3.57 0.51 22.35
C ARG A 164 4.97 0.25 21.77
N ASN A 165 5.06 -0.54 20.71
CA ASN A 165 6.32 -0.77 20.00
C ASN A 165 6.87 0.52 19.37
N TRP A 166 6.00 1.35 18.79
CA TRP A 166 6.39 2.66 18.26
C TRP A 166 6.83 3.61 19.37
N LEU A 167 6.09 3.66 20.48
CA LEU A 167 6.48 4.48 21.63
C LEU A 167 7.86 4.07 22.18
N LYS A 168 8.09 2.77 22.36
CA LYS A 168 9.38 2.23 22.80
C LYS A 168 10.51 2.64 21.85
N THR A 169 10.28 2.54 20.54
CA THR A 169 11.28 2.94 19.55
C THR A 169 11.52 4.45 19.57
N ALA A 170 10.46 5.26 19.63
CA ALA A 170 10.57 6.72 19.75
C ALA A 170 11.43 7.12 20.95
N LYS A 171 11.18 6.54 22.13
CA LYS A 171 11.99 6.78 23.35
C LYS A 171 13.45 6.35 23.21
N THR A 172 13.77 5.42 22.31
CA THR A 172 15.15 4.96 22.08
C THR A 172 15.92 5.89 21.14
N ILE A 173 15.22 6.58 20.23
CA ILE A 173 15.83 7.42 19.18
C ILE A 173 15.82 8.90 19.58
N CYS A 174 14.79 9.35 20.29
CA CYS A 174 14.65 10.73 20.73
C CYS A 174 15.67 11.10 21.81
N THR A 175 16.14 12.34 21.74
CA THR A 175 16.86 12.99 22.83
C THR A 175 15.93 13.23 24.03
N LEU A 176 16.51 13.53 25.20
CA LEU A 176 15.72 13.88 26.38
C LEU A 176 14.84 15.12 26.12
N GLU A 177 15.39 16.13 25.43
CA GLU A 177 14.66 17.35 25.08
C GLU A 177 13.45 17.06 24.18
N GLU A 178 13.62 16.22 23.16
CA GLU A 178 12.50 15.79 22.29
C GLU A 178 11.47 14.94 23.07
N SER A 179 11.94 14.03 23.93
CA SER A 179 11.06 13.19 24.75
C SER A 179 10.17 14.03 25.67
N GLU A 180 10.74 15.07 26.28
CA GLU A 180 10.01 16.03 27.11
C GLU A 180 9.06 16.90 26.26
N ALA A 181 9.54 17.42 25.13
CA ALA A 181 8.75 18.28 24.24
C ALA A 181 7.52 17.56 23.63
N PHE A 182 7.65 16.26 23.32
CA PHE A 182 6.57 15.43 22.80
C PHE A 182 5.84 14.64 23.88
N HIS A 183 6.18 14.84 25.17
CA HIS A 183 5.56 14.16 26.30
C HIS A 183 5.51 12.63 26.16
N LEU A 184 6.57 12.00 25.62
CA LEU A 184 6.58 10.56 25.35
C LEU A 184 6.34 9.71 26.61
N ASP A 185 6.64 10.23 27.79
CA ASP A 185 6.39 9.54 29.05
C ASP A 185 4.91 9.42 29.42
N ALA A 186 4.07 10.35 28.96
CA ALA A 186 2.62 10.30 29.19
C ALA A 186 1.89 9.37 28.20
N ILE A 187 2.46 9.13 27.01
CA ILE A 187 1.79 8.38 25.93
C ILE A 187 1.46 6.94 26.34
N GLU A 188 2.27 6.27 27.15
CA GLU A 188 1.96 4.89 27.62
C GLU A 188 0.69 4.85 28.48
N GLU A 189 0.49 5.89 29.31
CA GLU A 189 -0.70 6.03 30.14
C GLU A 189 -1.93 6.35 29.28
N GLU A 190 -1.77 7.20 28.25
CA GLU A 190 -2.84 7.51 27.29
C GLU A 190 -3.26 6.29 26.47
N ILE A 191 -2.30 5.50 25.95
CA ILE A 191 -2.58 4.25 25.24
C ILE A 191 -3.36 3.30 26.17
N SER A 192 -2.92 3.15 27.42
CA SER A 192 -3.56 2.26 28.39
C SER A 192 -4.97 2.73 28.76
N LEU A 193 -5.19 4.04 28.85
CA LEU A 193 -6.52 4.61 29.06
C LEU A 193 -7.44 4.33 27.87
N LEU A 194 -7.00 4.60 26.64
CA LEU A 194 -7.78 4.35 25.42
C LEU A 194 -8.12 2.87 25.25
N GLU A 195 -7.15 1.98 25.48
CA GLU A 195 -7.36 0.53 25.41
C GLU A 195 -8.41 0.05 26.41
N LYS A 196 -8.40 0.62 27.61
CA LYS A 196 -9.41 0.32 28.64
C LYS A 196 -10.78 0.87 28.25
N GLU A 197 -10.88 2.12 27.81
CA GLU A 197 -12.16 2.76 27.45
C GLU A 197 -12.80 2.12 26.20
N LEU A 198 -11.98 1.60 25.29
CA LEU A 198 -12.43 0.90 24.09
C LEU A 198 -12.54 -0.63 24.28
N SER A 199 -12.35 -1.12 25.51
CA SER A 199 -12.53 -2.54 25.84
C SER A 199 -14.01 -2.94 25.75
N GLY A 200 -14.27 -4.15 25.28
CA GLY A 200 -15.63 -4.69 25.13
C GLY A 200 -15.78 -5.59 23.91
N ASP A 201 -17.02 -5.91 23.56
CA ASP A 201 -17.34 -6.73 22.40
C ASP A 201 -17.07 -5.94 21.10
N GLN A 202 -15.95 -6.26 20.46
CA GLN A 202 -15.55 -5.67 19.19
C GLN A 202 -15.60 -6.73 18.08
N LEU A 203 -16.12 -6.35 16.92
CA LEU A 203 -15.98 -7.17 15.73
C LEU A 203 -14.56 -7.02 15.20
N ILE A 204 -13.75 -8.06 15.40
CA ILE A 204 -12.40 -8.15 14.85
C ILE A 204 -12.48 -8.68 13.42
N GLY A 205 -11.83 -7.98 12.49
CA GLY A 205 -11.69 -8.37 11.09
C GLY A 205 -10.28 -8.08 10.59
N PHE A 206 -9.95 -8.58 9.41
CA PHE A 206 -8.67 -8.25 8.77
C PHE A 206 -8.74 -6.83 8.21
N CYS A 207 -8.11 -5.87 8.91
CA CYS A 207 -8.20 -4.44 8.60
C CYS A 207 -6.99 -4.00 7.78
N HIS A 208 -7.20 -3.02 6.91
CA HIS A 208 -6.15 -2.33 6.16
C HIS A 208 -5.31 -1.44 7.10
N ASN A 209 -5.97 -0.73 8.01
CA ASN A 209 -5.42 0.23 8.97
C ASN A 209 -4.82 1.52 8.38
N ASP A 210 -4.77 1.63 7.05
CA ASP A 210 -4.29 2.82 6.33
C ASP A 210 -5.08 3.07 5.02
N LEU A 211 -6.41 3.08 5.09
CA LEU A 211 -7.27 3.16 3.90
C LEU A 211 -7.43 4.60 3.36
N GLN A 212 -6.30 5.24 3.04
CA GLN A 212 -6.22 6.54 2.38
C GLN A 212 -6.42 6.43 0.86
N TYR A 213 -6.74 7.53 0.17
CA TYR A 213 -7.11 7.49 -1.27
C TYR A 213 -6.00 6.98 -2.19
N GLY A 214 -4.74 7.13 -1.81
CA GLY A 214 -3.56 6.61 -2.51
C GLY A 214 -3.50 5.08 -2.52
N ASN A 215 -4.14 4.43 -1.55
CA ASN A 215 -4.19 2.98 -1.38
C ASN A 215 -5.46 2.36 -2.01
N ILE A 216 -6.25 3.16 -2.73
CA ILE A 216 -7.48 2.72 -3.39
C ILE A 216 -7.35 2.98 -4.90
N MET A 217 -7.53 1.93 -5.68
CA MET A 217 -7.56 2.01 -7.13
C MET A 217 -8.95 1.68 -7.67
N MET A 218 -9.37 2.40 -8.70
CA MET A 218 -10.64 2.17 -9.41
C MET A 218 -10.41 1.91 -10.88
N ASP A 219 -10.96 0.81 -11.39
CA ASP A 219 -11.14 0.59 -12.83
C ASP A 219 -12.42 1.33 -13.25
N GLU A 220 -12.28 2.35 -14.09
CA GLU A 220 -13.41 3.16 -14.55
C GLU A 220 -14.34 2.42 -15.54
N GLY A 221 -13.83 1.40 -16.23
CA GLY A 221 -14.62 0.60 -17.15
C GLY A 221 -15.53 -0.40 -16.44
N THR A 222 -15.04 -0.98 -15.33
CA THR A 222 -15.80 -1.98 -14.55
C THR A 222 -16.38 -1.44 -13.25
N THR A 223 -16.03 -0.21 -12.85
CA THR A 223 -16.32 0.39 -11.53
C THR A 223 -15.83 -0.46 -10.36
N SER A 224 -14.83 -1.32 -10.58
CA SER A 224 -14.27 -2.20 -9.54
C SER A 224 -13.24 -1.45 -8.68
N ILE A 225 -13.30 -1.68 -7.38
CA ILE A 225 -12.34 -1.12 -6.41
C ILE A 225 -11.32 -2.20 -6.04
N THR A 226 -10.05 -1.84 -6.09
CA THR A 226 -8.94 -2.64 -5.56
C THR A 226 -8.24 -1.86 -4.46
N ILE A 227 -8.13 -2.46 -3.27
CA ILE A 227 -7.34 -1.93 -2.16
C ILE A 227 -5.92 -2.45 -2.34
N ILE A 228 -4.91 -1.62 -2.15
CA ILE A 228 -3.48 -1.95 -2.29
C ILE A 228 -2.70 -1.46 -1.07
N ASP A 229 -1.44 -1.87 -0.97
CA ASP A 229 -0.49 -1.43 0.06
C ASP A 229 -0.83 -1.86 1.50
N TYR A 230 -0.69 -3.17 1.74
CA TYR A 230 -1.12 -3.82 2.99
C TYR A 230 -0.08 -3.79 4.12
N GLU A 231 0.86 -2.84 4.13
CA GLU A 231 1.97 -2.83 5.09
C GLU A 231 1.52 -2.65 6.55
N TYR A 232 0.41 -1.93 6.76
CA TYR A 232 -0.24 -1.79 8.06
C TYR A 232 -1.31 -2.83 8.34
N ALA A 233 -1.63 -3.71 7.38
CA ALA A 233 -2.77 -4.61 7.48
C ALA A 233 -2.56 -5.65 8.59
N SER A 234 -3.59 -5.83 9.42
CA SER A 234 -3.58 -6.76 10.55
C SER A 234 -4.99 -6.94 11.09
N TYR A 235 -5.20 -7.95 11.94
CA TYR A 235 -6.46 -8.08 12.66
C TYR A 235 -6.64 -6.93 13.65
N ASN A 236 -7.75 -6.22 13.53
CA ASN A 236 -8.12 -5.09 14.40
C ASN A 236 -9.65 -4.95 14.46
N PRO A 237 -10.18 -4.11 15.36
CA PRO A 237 -11.59 -3.76 15.34
C PRO A 237 -11.95 -3.11 14.00
N VAL A 238 -12.94 -3.66 13.28
CA VAL A 238 -13.35 -3.10 11.97
C VAL A 238 -13.82 -1.65 12.06
N ALA A 239 -14.30 -1.24 13.25
CA ALA A 239 -14.68 0.13 13.53
C ALA A 239 -13.49 1.09 13.49
N PHE A 240 -12.29 0.65 13.88
CA PHE A 240 -11.06 1.44 13.79
C PHE A 240 -10.75 1.75 12.32
N ASP A 241 -10.78 0.75 11.44
CA ASP A 241 -10.42 0.93 10.03
C ASP A 241 -11.42 1.84 9.29
N ILE A 242 -12.72 1.69 9.60
CA ILE A 242 -13.77 2.58 9.09
C ILE A 242 -13.60 4.01 9.62
N ALA A 243 -13.31 4.17 10.92
CA ALA A 243 -13.10 5.49 11.52
C ALA A 243 -11.86 6.18 10.93
N ASN A 244 -10.77 5.42 10.74
CA ASN A 244 -9.56 5.90 10.08
C ASN A 244 -9.87 6.37 8.65
N HIS A 245 -10.61 5.57 7.86
CA HIS A 245 -11.03 5.96 6.52
C HIS A 245 -11.86 7.26 6.51
N PHE A 246 -12.72 7.49 7.50
CA PHE A 246 -13.43 8.77 7.63
C PHE A 246 -12.51 9.94 7.97
N CYS A 247 -11.43 9.73 8.74
CA CYS A 247 -10.40 10.75 8.95
C CYS A 247 -9.67 11.07 7.64
N GLU A 248 -9.39 10.07 6.79
CA GLU A 248 -8.75 10.28 5.49
C GLU A 248 -9.57 11.14 4.52
N MET A 249 -10.90 11.22 4.71
CA MET A 249 -11.74 12.16 3.94
C MET A 249 -11.47 13.64 4.26
N ALA A 250 -10.75 13.92 5.36
CA ALA A 250 -10.29 15.25 5.73
C ALA A 250 -8.85 15.55 5.27
N ALA A 251 -8.14 14.55 4.71
CA ALA A 251 -6.76 14.70 4.27
C ALA A 251 -6.65 15.08 2.79
N ASP A 252 -5.61 15.85 2.46
CA ASP A 252 -5.18 16.10 1.07
C ASP A 252 -3.65 16.21 1.02
N TYR A 253 -3.04 15.07 0.68
CA TYR A 253 -1.59 14.89 0.55
C TYR A 253 -0.98 15.57 -0.68
N HIS A 254 -1.79 16.17 -1.57
CA HIS A 254 -1.29 16.94 -2.71
C HIS A 254 -1.21 18.46 -2.42
N THR A 255 -1.48 18.87 -1.18
CA THR A 255 -1.31 20.25 -0.74
C THR A 255 0.12 20.57 -0.32
N ASN A 256 0.43 21.85 -0.10
CA ASN A 256 1.71 22.28 0.46
C ASN A 256 1.90 21.87 1.94
N THR A 257 0.82 21.46 2.61
CA THR A 257 0.81 21.07 4.02
C THR A 257 0.13 19.70 4.17
N PRO A 258 0.70 18.62 3.59
CA PRO A 258 0.07 17.30 3.55
C PRO A 258 -0.10 16.65 4.93
N HIS A 259 0.58 17.18 5.95
CA HIS A 259 0.48 16.77 7.35
C HIS A 259 -0.68 17.42 8.10
N ILE A 260 -1.40 18.38 7.49
CA ILE A 260 -2.52 19.10 8.11
C ILE A 260 -3.83 18.57 7.52
N MET A 261 -4.66 17.96 8.36
CA MET A 261 -6.01 17.52 7.99
C MET A 261 -7.04 18.64 8.19
N ASP A 262 -7.92 18.83 7.21
CA ASP A 262 -9.02 19.80 7.27
C ASP A 262 -10.31 19.12 7.76
N TYR A 263 -10.45 19.02 9.09
CA TYR A 263 -11.62 18.38 9.71
C TYR A 263 -12.95 19.08 9.45
N SER A 264 -12.97 20.28 8.85
CA SER A 264 -14.22 20.86 8.34
C SER A 264 -14.82 20.02 7.21
N LYS A 265 -14.00 19.19 6.56
CA LYS A 265 -14.38 18.25 5.50
C LYS A 265 -14.71 16.84 6.02
N TYR A 266 -14.59 16.58 7.32
CA TYR A 266 -14.95 15.28 7.89
C TYR A 266 -16.40 14.91 7.51
N PRO A 267 -16.69 13.66 7.09
CA PRO A 267 -18.00 13.29 6.58
C PRO A 267 -19.06 13.49 7.65
N GLY A 268 -20.20 14.08 7.27
CA GLY A 268 -21.31 14.34 8.19
C GLY A 268 -21.99 13.06 8.66
N LEU A 269 -22.89 13.16 9.66
CA LEU A 269 -23.58 11.99 10.22
C LEU A 269 -24.31 11.16 9.15
N GLU A 270 -25.03 11.81 8.24
CA GLU A 270 -25.81 11.12 7.21
C GLU A 270 -24.93 10.44 6.15
N GLU A 271 -23.79 11.04 5.81
CA GLU A 271 -22.79 10.43 4.91
C GLU A 271 -22.16 9.19 5.55
N ARG A 272 -21.76 9.27 6.83
CA ARG A 272 -21.26 8.12 7.59
C ARG A 272 -22.30 7.00 7.72
N LYS A 273 -23.57 7.35 7.99
CA LYS A 273 -24.66 6.36 8.03
C LYS A 273 -24.87 5.67 6.68
N LYS A 274 -24.81 6.42 5.57
CA LYS A 274 -24.93 5.85 4.22
C LYS A 274 -23.78 4.87 3.93
N PHE A 275 -22.55 5.25 4.27
CA PHE A 275 -21.38 4.37 4.14
C PHE A 275 -21.58 3.08 4.94
N LEU A 276 -21.94 3.21 6.23
CA LEU A 276 -22.18 2.07 7.12
C LEU A 276 -23.33 1.19 6.65
N TYR A 277 -24.42 1.78 6.14
CA TYR A 277 -25.54 1.03 5.59
C TYR A 277 -25.10 0.14 4.42
N VAL A 278 -24.31 0.68 3.49
CA VAL A 278 -23.77 -0.09 2.36
C VAL A 278 -22.81 -1.16 2.87
N TYR A 279 -21.85 -0.80 3.73
CA TYR A 279 -20.90 -1.74 4.33
C TYR A 279 -21.61 -2.93 5.02
N LEU A 280 -22.68 -2.68 5.78
CA LEU A 280 -23.44 -3.73 6.47
C LEU A 280 -24.34 -4.54 5.53
N SER A 281 -24.84 -3.92 4.45
CA SER A 281 -25.73 -4.58 3.47
C SER A 281 -24.97 -5.39 2.43
N SER A 282 -23.68 -5.12 2.22
CA SER A 282 -22.84 -5.90 1.33
C SER A 282 -22.62 -7.29 1.90
N SER A 283 -23.05 -8.31 1.16
CA SER A 283 -22.70 -9.70 1.43
C SER A 283 -21.20 -9.85 1.19
N GLY A 284 -20.42 -10.14 2.23
CA GLY A 284 -18.98 -10.43 2.14
C GLY A 284 -18.65 -11.74 1.41
N ASN A 285 -19.53 -12.18 0.52
CA ASN A 285 -19.35 -13.39 -0.27
C ASN A 285 -18.45 -13.05 -1.46
N LEU A 286 -17.24 -13.59 -1.45
CA LEU A 286 -16.45 -13.78 -2.66
C LEU A 286 -17.34 -14.51 -3.67
N LEU A 287 -17.74 -13.83 -4.74
CA LEU A 287 -18.14 -14.51 -5.97
C LEU A 287 -16.87 -15.19 -6.49
N LEU A 288 -16.77 -16.49 -6.19
CA LEU A 288 -15.77 -17.43 -6.71
C LEU A 288 -15.87 -17.55 -8.23
#